data_AF-A0A2V9WX69-F1
#
_entry.id   AF-A0A2V9WX69-F1
#
_cell.length_a   1.000
_cell.length_b   1.000
_cell.length_c   1.000
_cell.angle_alpha   90.00
_cell.angle_beta   90.00
_cell.angle_gamma   90.00
#
_symmetry.space_group_name_H-M   'P 1'
#
loop_
_entity.id
_entity.type
_entity.pdbx_description
1 polymer ?
#
loop_
_entity_poly.entity_id
_entity_poly.type
_entity_poly.pdbx_seq_one_letter_code
_entity_poly.pdbx_strand_id
1 'polypeptide(L)'
;MRRQTALLAVLLCATRLALCDEGHPHSFTEQEVGSVHFATSCQSALANNFNRAVALLHSFQYEQARQAFTDIVGKDPQCAMAQWGVAMSHYRGMWGNGDTAAGAIALGKAEQIAASNSKTTARESAYIDALAEIYREDGKDSAAHGQAFEGKMGEVQAAFPQDTEAAIFHALTLAITAPKADKTFANQRKCGEILEPTFCPAATPSGYRALHDSLL
;
A
#
# COMPACT_ATOMS: atom_id res chain seq x y z
N MET A 1 40.85 39.75 -41.69
CA MET A 1 40.75 39.29 -40.29
C MET A 1 39.35 39.53 -39.70
N ARG A 2 38.28 38.95 -40.28
CA ARG A 2 36.90 39.18 -39.77
C ARG A 2 35.88 38.05 -40.02
N ARG A 3 36.34 36.83 -40.34
CA ARG A 3 35.44 35.70 -40.69
C ARG A 3 35.69 34.39 -39.93
N GLN A 4 36.70 34.30 -39.06
CA GLN A 4 37.06 33.04 -38.38
C GLN A 4 36.60 32.96 -36.91
N THR A 5 36.15 34.05 -36.31
CA THR A 5 35.74 34.06 -34.89
C THR A 5 34.29 33.64 -34.65
N ALA A 6 33.46 33.51 -35.69
CA ALA A 6 32.04 33.16 -35.54
C ALA A 6 31.79 31.64 -35.43
N LEU A 7 32.69 30.79 -35.93
CA LEU A 7 32.48 29.33 -35.96
C LEU A 7 32.84 28.62 -34.63
N LEU A 8 33.69 29.22 -33.80
CA LEU A 8 34.05 28.65 -32.49
C LEU A 8 33.01 28.90 -31.39
N ALA A 9 32.16 29.92 -31.52
CA ALA A 9 31.13 30.21 -30.51
C ALA A 9 29.90 29.29 -30.63
N VAL A 10 29.63 28.71 -31.80
CA VAL A 10 28.46 27.85 -32.01
C VAL A 10 28.70 26.41 -31.53
N LEU A 11 29.93 25.88 -31.65
CA LEU A 11 30.25 24.54 -31.17
C LEU A 11 30.30 24.41 -29.63
N LEU A 12 30.52 25.52 -28.91
CA LEU A 12 30.48 25.53 -27.44
C LEU A 12 29.07 25.66 -26.85
N CYS A 13 28.07 26.04 -27.65
CA CYS A 13 26.66 26.05 -27.23
C CYS A 13 25.96 24.71 -27.49
N ALA A 14 26.36 23.98 -28.54
CA ALA A 14 25.74 22.69 -28.87
C ALA A 14 26.13 21.56 -27.88
N THR A 15 27.25 21.70 -27.17
CA THR A 15 27.73 20.70 -26.20
C THR A 15 27.13 20.85 -24.80
N ARG A 16 26.41 21.95 -24.51
CA ARG A 16 25.77 22.18 -23.21
C ARG A 16 24.33 21.68 -23.11
N LEU A 17 23.70 21.28 -24.22
CA LEU A 17 22.32 20.76 -24.22
C LEU A 17 22.22 19.23 -24.04
N ALA A 18 23.35 18.52 -23.97
CA ALA A 18 23.36 17.05 -23.85
C ALA A 18 23.64 16.52 -22.42
N LEU A 19 23.65 17.40 -21.40
CA LEU A 19 24.02 17.04 -20.01
C LEU A 19 22.92 17.30 -18.98
N CYS A 20 21.68 17.56 -19.42
CA CYS A 20 20.55 17.74 -18.52
C CYS A 20 19.41 16.78 -18.87
N ASP A 21 19.67 15.47 -18.80
CA ASP A 21 18.64 14.47 -18.51
C ASP A 21 19.28 13.17 -17.99
N GLU A 22 20.04 13.27 -16.89
CA GLU A 22 20.26 12.09 -16.05
C GLU A 22 19.00 11.92 -15.21
N GLY A 23 17.96 11.33 -15.82
CA GLY A 23 16.75 10.88 -15.16
C GLY A 23 17.11 9.84 -14.11
N HIS A 24 17.60 10.29 -12.95
CA HIS A 24 17.77 9.44 -11.79
C HIS A 24 16.37 8.99 -11.39
N PRO A 25 16.03 7.70 -11.47
CA PRO A 25 14.80 7.23 -10.87
C PRO A 25 14.93 7.54 -9.38
N HIS A 26 14.15 8.51 -8.90
CA HIS A 26 14.02 8.80 -7.48
C HIS A 26 13.34 7.58 -6.84
N SER A 27 14.12 6.57 -6.49
CA SER A 27 13.67 5.46 -5.66
C SER A 27 13.71 5.94 -4.22
N PHE A 28 12.57 5.90 -3.52
CA PHE A 28 12.56 6.22 -2.10
C PHE A 28 13.42 5.20 -1.33
N THR A 29 13.93 5.57 -0.18
CA THR A 29 14.63 4.71 0.78
C THR A 29 13.63 4.18 1.81
N GLU A 30 14.00 3.19 2.62
CA GLU A 30 13.17 2.74 3.75
C GLU A 30 12.96 3.86 4.79
N GLN A 31 13.95 4.74 4.95
CA GLN A 31 13.84 5.92 5.81
C GLN A 31 12.77 6.90 5.33
N GLU A 32 12.49 6.94 4.02
CA GLU A 32 11.50 7.84 3.42
C GLU A 32 10.07 7.29 3.42
N VAL A 33 9.87 5.97 3.46
CA VAL A 33 8.53 5.33 3.38
C VAL A 33 8.19 4.43 4.57
N GLY A 34 9.13 4.24 5.50
CA GLY A 34 9.00 3.35 6.64
C GLY A 34 9.32 1.88 6.37
N SER A 35 9.29 1.08 7.43
CA SER A 35 9.49 -0.37 7.43
C SER A 35 8.15 -1.10 7.52
N VAL A 36 7.94 -2.11 6.68
CA VAL A 36 6.74 -2.96 6.69
C VAL A 36 7.14 -4.42 6.89
N HIS A 37 6.31 -5.18 7.60
CA HIS A 37 6.39 -6.64 7.63
C HIS A 37 5.04 -7.24 7.22
N PHE A 38 4.93 -7.62 5.95
CA PHE A 38 3.72 -8.24 5.40
C PHE A 38 4.05 -9.66 4.95
N ALA A 39 3.69 -10.65 5.79
CA ALA A 39 3.95 -12.05 5.48
C ALA A 39 3.05 -12.55 4.34
N THR A 40 3.62 -13.24 3.35
CA THR A 40 2.88 -13.81 2.22
C THR A 40 3.32 -15.24 1.91
N SER A 41 2.49 -15.95 1.13
CA SER A 41 2.77 -17.28 0.56
C SER A 41 3.59 -17.22 -0.73
N CYS A 42 3.95 -16.01 -1.17
CA CYS A 42 4.81 -15.78 -2.31
C CYS A 42 6.22 -16.31 -2.05
N GLN A 43 7.06 -16.39 -3.09
CA GLN A 43 8.45 -16.81 -2.95
C GLN A 43 9.17 -15.98 -1.87
N SER A 44 9.78 -16.65 -0.90
CA SER A 44 10.42 -16.01 0.26
C SER A 44 11.53 -15.02 -0.14
N ALA A 45 12.21 -15.26 -1.27
CA ALA A 45 13.20 -14.35 -1.82
C ALA A 45 12.63 -12.96 -2.22
N LEU A 46 11.30 -12.85 -2.35
CA LEU A 46 10.60 -11.60 -2.70
C LEU A 46 10.01 -10.87 -1.49
N ALA A 47 10.23 -11.37 -0.25
CA ALA A 47 9.66 -10.77 0.96
C ALA A 47 10.01 -9.28 1.11
N ASN A 48 11.28 -8.91 0.90
CA ASN A 48 11.71 -7.51 0.98
C ASN A 48 11.09 -6.64 -0.13
N ASN A 49 10.95 -7.19 -1.34
CA ASN A 49 10.28 -6.49 -2.44
C ASN A 49 8.81 -6.23 -2.12
N PHE A 50 8.13 -7.22 -1.53
CA PHE A 50 6.73 -7.10 -1.14
C PHE A 50 6.54 -6.07 -0.03
N ASN A 51 7.32 -6.16 1.04
CA ASN A 51 7.30 -5.17 2.14
C ASN A 51 7.52 -3.76 1.61
N ARG A 52 8.48 -3.61 0.68
CA ARG A 52 8.76 -2.32 0.06
C ARG A 52 7.59 -1.79 -0.76
N ALA A 53 6.90 -2.64 -1.52
CA ALA A 53 5.73 -2.27 -2.30
C ALA A 53 4.56 -1.81 -1.40
N VAL A 54 4.35 -2.48 -0.27
CA VAL A 54 3.35 -2.09 0.73
C VAL A 54 3.72 -0.75 1.40
N ALA A 55 5.00 -0.53 1.72
CA ALA A 55 5.43 0.76 2.29
C ALA A 55 5.18 1.94 1.33
N LEU A 56 5.42 1.74 0.02
CA LEU A 56 5.06 2.71 -1.03
C LEU A 56 3.54 2.96 -1.08
N LEU A 57 2.73 1.91 -0.94
CA LEU A 57 1.27 2.00 -0.92
C LEU A 57 0.77 2.82 0.28
N HIS A 58 1.29 2.57 1.49
CA HIS A 58 0.99 3.36 2.70
C HIS A 58 1.45 4.81 2.58
N SER A 59 2.49 5.06 1.80
CA SER A 59 3.01 6.41 1.50
C SER A 59 2.30 7.09 0.32
N PHE A 60 1.20 6.52 -0.16
CA PHE A 60 0.40 7.03 -1.29
C PHE A 60 1.17 7.14 -2.62
N GLN A 61 2.26 6.39 -2.77
CA GLN A 61 3.04 6.29 -4.00
C GLN A 61 2.47 5.20 -4.91
N TYR A 62 1.22 5.39 -5.33
CA TYR A 62 0.41 4.37 -6.03
C TYR A 62 1.09 3.83 -7.29
N GLU A 63 1.70 4.69 -8.09
CA GLU A 63 2.37 4.34 -9.34
C GLU A 63 3.59 3.44 -9.10
N GLN A 64 4.42 3.83 -8.14
CA GLN A 64 5.62 3.09 -7.76
C GLN A 64 5.26 1.78 -7.07
N ALA A 65 4.23 1.78 -6.21
CA ALA A 65 3.70 0.56 -5.60
C ALA A 65 3.20 -0.41 -6.68
N ARG A 66 2.43 0.08 -7.65
CA ARG A 66 1.92 -0.72 -8.78
C ARG A 66 3.05 -1.36 -9.57
N GLN A 67 4.10 -0.59 -9.89
CA GLN A 67 5.25 -1.13 -10.60
C GLN A 67 5.95 -2.21 -9.76
N ALA A 68 6.17 -1.96 -8.47
CA ALA A 68 6.82 -2.91 -7.57
C ALA A 68 6.04 -4.22 -7.43
N PHE A 69 4.71 -4.16 -7.29
CA PHE A 69 3.86 -5.36 -7.28
C PHE A 69 3.85 -6.07 -8.63
N THR A 70 3.83 -5.33 -9.75
CA THR A 70 3.93 -5.90 -11.10
C THR A 70 5.25 -6.64 -11.31
N ASP A 71 6.35 -6.12 -10.81
CA ASP A 71 7.66 -6.79 -10.86
C ASP A 71 7.67 -8.09 -10.04
N ILE A 72 6.96 -8.13 -8.91
CA ILE A 72 6.77 -9.34 -8.10
C ILE A 72 5.93 -10.36 -8.88
N VAL A 73 4.82 -9.94 -9.50
CA VAL A 73 4.02 -10.81 -10.39
C VAL A 73 4.88 -11.44 -11.48
N GLY A 74 5.80 -10.68 -12.09
CA GLY A 74 6.70 -11.21 -13.12
C GLY A 74 7.67 -12.28 -12.63
N LYS A 75 8.05 -12.23 -11.34
CA LYS A 75 8.98 -13.19 -10.71
C LYS A 75 8.27 -14.37 -10.04
N ASP A 76 7.06 -14.14 -9.55
CA ASP A 76 6.23 -15.15 -8.92
C ASP A 76 4.76 -15.05 -9.39
N PRO A 77 4.43 -15.62 -10.56
CA PRO A 77 3.09 -15.54 -11.12
C PRO A 77 2.00 -16.26 -10.31
N GLN A 78 2.38 -17.05 -9.29
CA GLN A 78 1.47 -17.76 -8.39
C GLN A 78 1.23 -17.01 -7.06
N CYS A 79 1.82 -15.83 -6.90
CA CYS A 79 1.63 -14.95 -5.75
C CYS A 79 0.32 -14.16 -5.88
N ALA A 80 -0.76 -14.67 -5.28
CA ALA A 80 -2.06 -13.98 -5.26
C ALA A 80 -1.95 -12.57 -4.69
N MET A 81 -1.14 -12.40 -3.62
CA MET A 81 -0.97 -11.12 -2.96
C MET A 81 -0.25 -10.05 -3.81
N ALA A 82 0.55 -10.44 -4.81
CA ALA A 82 1.14 -9.46 -5.72
C ALA A 82 0.07 -8.88 -6.66
N GLN A 83 -0.87 -9.71 -7.14
CA GLN A 83 -2.03 -9.22 -7.89
C GLN A 83 -2.97 -8.37 -7.01
N TRP A 84 -3.18 -8.78 -5.75
CA TRP A 84 -3.88 -7.94 -4.77
C TRP A 84 -3.20 -6.58 -4.60
N GLY A 85 -1.87 -6.54 -4.52
CA GLY A 85 -1.12 -5.28 -4.42
C GLY A 85 -1.28 -4.39 -5.66
N VAL A 86 -1.29 -4.98 -6.86
CA VAL A 86 -1.64 -4.25 -8.10
C VAL A 86 -3.06 -3.69 -7.98
N ALA A 87 -4.04 -4.49 -7.57
CA ALA A 87 -5.42 -4.02 -7.38
C ALA A 87 -5.52 -2.91 -6.33
N MET A 88 -4.85 -3.04 -5.18
CA MET A 88 -4.80 -2.01 -4.14
C MET A 88 -4.22 -0.69 -4.64
N SER A 89 -3.20 -0.74 -5.51
CA SER A 89 -2.57 0.47 -6.05
C SER A 89 -3.52 1.28 -6.96
N HIS A 90 -4.53 0.63 -7.54
CA HIS A 90 -5.59 1.30 -8.29
C HIS A 90 -6.69 1.89 -7.39
N TYR A 91 -6.83 1.37 -6.16
CA TYR A 91 -7.76 1.91 -5.17
C TYR A 91 -7.21 3.19 -4.55
N ARG A 92 -7.74 4.33 -5.00
CA ARG A 92 -7.37 5.68 -4.53
C ARG A 92 -8.51 6.30 -3.73
N GLY A 93 -9.03 5.58 -2.74
CA GLY A 93 -10.26 5.91 -1.99
C GLY A 93 -10.30 7.31 -1.39
N MET A 94 -9.15 7.86 -0.98
CA MET A 94 -9.06 9.23 -0.45
C MET A 94 -9.26 10.31 -1.51
N TRP A 95 -8.92 10.01 -2.76
CA TRP A 95 -8.83 10.97 -3.88
C TRP A 95 -9.97 10.80 -4.89
N GLY A 96 -10.58 9.63 -4.96
CA GLY A 96 -11.69 9.33 -5.89
C GLY A 96 -11.28 9.26 -7.36
N ASN A 97 -9.99 9.19 -7.67
CA ASN A 97 -9.44 9.16 -9.03
C ASN A 97 -8.65 7.87 -9.31
N GLY A 98 -9.12 6.76 -8.74
CA GLY A 98 -8.62 5.42 -9.05
C GLY A 98 -9.05 4.95 -10.45
N ASP A 99 -8.48 3.84 -10.89
CA ASP A 99 -8.89 3.15 -12.12
C ASP A 99 -9.57 1.83 -11.74
N THR A 100 -10.89 1.91 -11.62
CA THR A 100 -11.72 0.78 -11.16
C THR A 100 -11.64 -0.42 -12.09
N ALA A 101 -11.57 -0.20 -13.40
CA ALA A 101 -11.55 -1.29 -14.37
C ALA A 101 -10.22 -2.07 -14.30
N ALA A 102 -9.09 -1.37 -14.27
CA ALA A 102 -7.79 -2.02 -14.12
C ALA A 102 -7.64 -2.71 -12.75
N GLY A 103 -8.14 -2.07 -11.68
CA GLY A 103 -8.18 -2.65 -10.34
C GLY A 103 -8.99 -3.95 -10.27
N ALA A 104 -10.20 -3.96 -10.86
CA ALA A 104 -11.05 -5.14 -10.91
C ALA A 104 -10.40 -6.31 -11.70
N ILE A 105 -9.71 -6.02 -12.81
CA ILE A 105 -8.96 -7.04 -13.56
C ILE A 105 -7.84 -7.65 -12.70
N ALA A 106 -7.09 -6.82 -11.97
CA ALA A 106 -6.02 -7.31 -11.10
C ALA A 106 -6.57 -8.12 -9.93
N LEU A 107 -7.67 -7.67 -9.31
CA LEU A 107 -8.33 -8.41 -8.24
C LEU A 107 -8.84 -9.78 -8.72
N GLY A 108 -9.51 -9.84 -9.87
CA GLY A 108 -9.99 -11.11 -10.41
C GLY A 108 -8.85 -12.12 -10.65
N LYS A 109 -7.65 -11.65 -11.03
CA LYS A 109 -6.45 -12.50 -11.08
C LYS A 109 -6.01 -12.96 -9.69
N ALA A 110 -6.05 -12.08 -8.69
CA ALA A 110 -5.74 -12.44 -7.31
C ALA A 110 -6.67 -13.55 -6.80
N GLU A 111 -7.98 -13.42 -7.01
CA GLU A 111 -8.99 -14.41 -6.64
C GLU A 111 -8.77 -15.76 -7.36
N GLN A 112 -8.50 -15.73 -8.67
CA GLN A 112 -8.22 -16.94 -9.45
C GLN A 112 -6.97 -17.68 -8.95
N ILE A 113 -5.90 -16.96 -8.65
CA ILE A 113 -4.66 -17.54 -8.11
C ILE A 113 -4.91 -18.07 -6.70
N ALA A 114 -5.60 -17.30 -5.85
CA ALA A 114 -5.93 -17.72 -4.49
C ALA A 114 -6.74 -19.02 -4.45
N ALA A 115 -7.71 -19.16 -5.36
CA ALA A 115 -8.55 -20.36 -5.47
C ALA A 115 -7.79 -21.60 -5.99
N SER A 116 -6.71 -21.40 -6.78
CA SER A 116 -5.97 -22.50 -7.42
C SER A 116 -4.65 -22.86 -6.74
N ASN A 117 -4.06 -21.93 -5.99
CA ASN A 117 -2.80 -22.14 -5.28
C ASN A 117 -3.06 -22.45 -3.80
N SER A 118 -2.87 -23.72 -3.41
CA SER A 118 -3.07 -24.21 -2.04
C SER A 118 -2.13 -23.60 -0.99
N LYS A 119 -1.09 -22.86 -1.40
CA LYS A 119 -0.24 -22.11 -0.48
C LYS A 119 -0.88 -20.80 0.00
N THR A 120 -1.88 -20.30 -0.72
CA THR A 120 -2.58 -19.07 -0.34
C THR A 120 -3.22 -19.27 1.02
N THR A 121 -2.84 -18.43 1.98
CA THR A 121 -3.28 -18.60 3.36
C THR A 121 -4.67 -17.99 3.58
N ALA A 122 -5.36 -18.42 4.64
CA ALA A 122 -6.62 -17.81 5.03
C ALA A 122 -6.52 -16.29 5.28
N ARG A 123 -5.36 -15.83 5.79
CA ARG A 123 -5.06 -14.40 5.95
C ARG A 123 -5.07 -13.67 4.62
N GLU A 124 -4.37 -14.20 3.63
CA GLU A 124 -4.28 -13.61 2.30
C GLU A 124 -5.63 -13.59 1.59
N SER A 125 -6.40 -14.69 1.67
CA SER A 125 -7.76 -14.72 1.15
C SER A 125 -8.63 -13.65 1.80
N ALA A 126 -8.51 -13.42 3.11
CA ALA A 126 -9.29 -12.40 3.80
C ALA A 126 -8.98 -10.97 3.32
N TYR A 127 -7.73 -10.65 2.97
CA TYR A 127 -7.36 -9.37 2.36
C TYR A 127 -7.92 -9.21 0.94
N ILE A 128 -7.92 -10.29 0.15
CA ILE A 128 -8.49 -10.32 -1.21
C ILE A 128 -10.00 -10.10 -1.13
N ASP A 129 -10.68 -10.86 -0.26
CA ASP A 129 -12.12 -10.76 -0.04
C ASP A 129 -12.53 -9.37 0.46
N ALA A 130 -11.72 -8.75 1.33
CA ALA A 130 -11.97 -7.38 1.78
C ALA A 130 -11.91 -6.40 0.59
N LEU A 131 -10.86 -6.46 -0.23
CA LEU A 131 -10.72 -5.59 -1.39
C LEU A 131 -11.80 -5.82 -2.46
N ALA A 132 -12.36 -7.02 -2.53
CA ALA A 132 -13.47 -7.33 -3.44
C ALA A 132 -14.69 -6.44 -3.25
N GLU A 133 -14.92 -5.91 -2.05
CA GLU A 133 -16.01 -4.95 -1.82
C GLU A 133 -15.84 -3.66 -2.62
N ILE A 134 -14.62 -3.21 -2.90
CA ILE A 134 -14.35 -1.99 -3.68
C ILE A 134 -14.70 -2.15 -5.16
N TYR A 135 -14.52 -3.36 -5.70
CA TYR A 135 -14.67 -3.66 -7.13
C TYR A 135 -15.97 -4.40 -7.45
N ARG A 136 -16.86 -4.58 -6.47
CA ARG A 136 -18.14 -5.26 -6.62
C ARG A 136 -19.08 -4.46 -7.52
N GLU A 137 -19.67 -5.11 -8.52
CA GLU A 137 -20.66 -4.50 -9.42
C GLU A 137 -22.08 -4.91 -9.01
N ASP A 138 -22.58 -4.39 -7.88
CA ASP A 138 -23.92 -4.71 -7.35
C ASP A 138 -24.90 -3.52 -7.35
N GLY A 139 -24.53 -2.42 -8.02
CA GLY A 139 -25.35 -1.22 -8.17
C GLY A 139 -25.35 -0.28 -6.96
N LYS A 140 -24.56 -0.57 -5.92
CA LYS A 140 -24.33 0.37 -4.82
C LYS A 140 -23.35 1.47 -5.21
N ASP A 141 -23.34 2.55 -4.43
CA ASP A 141 -22.39 3.65 -4.63
C ASP A 141 -21.03 3.37 -3.98
N SER A 142 -20.03 4.18 -4.35
CA SER A 142 -18.66 4.05 -3.84
C SER A 142 -18.56 4.25 -2.32
N ALA A 143 -19.50 4.97 -1.69
CA ALA A 143 -19.49 5.16 -0.24
C ALA A 143 -19.91 3.87 0.47
N ALA A 144 -20.95 3.21 0.00
CA ALA A 144 -21.39 1.91 0.49
C ALA A 144 -20.31 0.83 0.31
N HIS A 145 -19.64 0.80 -0.85
CA HIS A 145 -18.50 -0.10 -1.08
C HIS A 145 -17.32 0.20 -0.16
N GLY A 146 -17.01 1.49 0.06
CA GLY A 146 -15.98 1.91 1.02
C GLY A 146 -16.29 1.45 2.44
N GLN A 147 -17.54 1.59 2.89
CA GLN A 147 -17.98 1.12 4.21
C GLN A 147 -17.92 -0.42 4.33
N ALA A 148 -18.31 -1.14 3.28
CA ALA A 148 -18.19 -2.59 3.25
C ALA A 148 -16.73 -3.05 3.32
N PHE A 149 -15.83 -2.38 2.59
CA PHE A 149 -14.40 -2.64 2.66
C PHE A 149 -13.82 -2.33 4.06
N GLU A 150 -14.22 -1.23 4.70
CA GLU A 150 -13.83 -0.92 6.07
C GLU A 150 -14.27 -2.03 7.04
N GLY A 151 -15.54 -2.43 6.98
CA GLY A 151 -16.07 -3.50 7.82
C GLY A 151 -15.31 -4.81 7.63
N LYS A 152 -15.02 -5.18 6.38
CA LYS A 152 -14.21 -6.36 6.06
C LYS A 152 -12.79 -6.27 6.62
N MET A 153 -12.13 -5.12 6.52
CA MET A 153 -10.82 -4.93 7.14
C MET A 153 -10.87 -5.02 8.67
N GLY A 154 -11.97 -4.61 9.29
CA GLY A 154 -12.23 -4.87 10.71
C GLY A 154 -12.33 -6.37 11.04
N GLU A 155 -12.99 -7.16 10.18
CA GLU A 155 -13.01 -8.63 10.29
C GLU A 155 -11.59 -9.23 10.15
N VAL A 156 -10.78 -8.75 9.19
CA VAL A 156 -9.39 -9.20 9.03
C VAL A 156 -8.57 -8.90 10.29
N GLN A 157 -8.64 -7.67 10.82
CA GLN A 157 -7.92 -7.32 12.06
C GLN A 157 -8.34 -8.22 13.23
N ALA A 158 -9.65 -8.47 13.40
CA ALA A 158 -10.15 -9.31 14.48
C ALA A 158 -9.71 -10.77 14.34
N ALA A 159 -9.67 -11.31 13.12
CA ALA A 159 -9.24 -12.67 12.84
C ALA A 159 -7.71 -12.86 12.98
N PHE A 160 -6.92 -11.82 12.73
CA PHE A 160 -5.46 -11.85 12.75
C PHE A 160 -4.89 -10.75 13.66
N PRO A 161 -5.09 -10.82 14.99
CA PRO A 161 -4.74 -9.72 15.90
C PRO A 161 -3.24 -9.42 16.02
N GLN A 162 -2.38 -10.37 15.62
CA GLN A 162 -0.91 -10.18 15.59
C GLN A 162 -0.41 -9.56 14.28
N ASP A 163 -1.31 -9.39 13.31
CA ASP A 163 -0.99 -8.79 12.03
C ASP A 163 -1.12 -7.26 12.13
N THR A 164 0.04 -6.61 12.28
CA THR A 164 0.10 -5.15 12.36
C THR A 164 -0.42 -4.49 11.09
N GLU A 165 -0.24 -5.12 9.93
CA GLU A 165 -0.73 -4.57 8.66
C GLU A 165 -2.27 -4.61 8.59
N ALA A 166 -2.92 -5.60 9.22
CA ALA A 166 -4.38 -5.66 9.27
C ALA A 166 -4.94 -4.50 10.10
N ALA A 167 -4.29 -4.18 11.22
CA ALA A 167 -4.61 -3.01 12.03
C ALA A 167 -4.40 -1.70 11.25
N ILE A 168 -3.28 -1.56 10.52
CA ILE A 168 -2.98 -0.37 9.72
C ILE A 168 -3.99 -0.18 8.59
N PHE A 169 -4.28 -1.22 7.81
CA PHE A 169 -5.26 -1.12 6.73
C PHE A 169 -6.68 -0.83 7.25
N HIS A 170 -7.10 -1.43 8.38
CA HIS A 170 -8.41 -1.10 8.98
C HIS A 170 -8.46 0.35 9.49
N ALA A 171 -7.40 0.84 10.15
CA ALA A 171 -7.33 2.23 10.55
C ALA A 171 -7.37 3.18 9.34
N LEU A 172 -6.72 2.82 8.23
CA LEU A 172 -6.75 3.60 7.00
C LEU A 172 -8.15 3.62 6.36
N THR A 173 -8.85 2.50 6.30
CA THR A 173 -10.20 2.45 5.73
C THR A 173 -11.21 3.21 6.60
N LEU A 174 -11.06 3.20 7.92
CA LEU A 174 -11.82 4.07 8.83
C LEU A 174 -11.60 5.55 8.51
N ALA A 175 -10.35 5.97 8.28
CA ALA A 175 -10.04 7.35 7.94
C ALA A 175 -10.62 7.76 6.58
N ILE A 176 -10.55 6.87 5.57
CA ILE A 176 -11.11 7.11 4.23
C ILE A 176 -12.64 7.23 4.27
N THR A 177 -13.31 6.41 5.08
CA THR A 177 -14.78 6.33 5.14
C THR A 177 -15.41 7.26 6.17
N ALA A 178 -14.60 8.05 6.89
CA ALA A 178 -15.08 8.94 7.93
C ALA A 178 -16.15 9.92 7.41
N PRO A 179 -17.34 9.99 8.04
CA PRO A 179 -18.37 10.93 7.63
C PRO A 179 -17.89 12.38 7.79
N LYS A 180 -17.89 13.15 6.69
CA LYS A 180 -17.39 14.55 6.70
C LYS A 180 -18.15 15.48 7.65
N ALA A 181 -19.39 15.12 7.99
CA ALA A 181 -20.24 15.90 8.89
C ALA A 181 -20.13 15.48 10.37
N ASP A 182 -19.42 14.39 10.69
CA ASP A 182 -19.24 13.93 12.05
C ASP A 182 -18.28 14.85 12.82
N LYS A 183 -18.81 15.53 13.85
CA LYS A 183 -18.04 16.41 14.72
C LYS A 183 -17.45 15.69 15.93
N THR A 184 -17.78 14.43 16.13
CA THR A 184 -17.25 13.60 17.24
C THR A 184 -15.93 12.93 16.87
N PHE A 185 -15.55 12.99 15.58
CA PHE A 185 -14.36 12.37 15.02
C PHE A 185 -14.27 10.87 15.40
N ALA A 186 -15.39 10.16 15.36
CA ALA A 186 -15.49 8.80 15.88
C ALA A 186 -14.53 7.85 15.16
N ASN A 187 -14.48 7.91 13.83
CA ASN A 187 -13.56 7.08 13.05
C ASN A 187 -12.10 7.44 13.34
N GLN A 188 -11.75 8.72 13.40
CA GLN A 188 -10.38 9.16 13.68
C GLN A 188 -9.92 8.75 15.08
N ARG A 189 -10.81 8.81 16.09
CA ARG A 189 -10.53 8.29 17.43
C ARG A 189 -10.30 6.79 17.41
N LYS A 190 -11.14 6.03 16.71
CA LYS A 190 -10.97 4.58 16.52
C LYS A 190 -9.66 4.25 15.78
N CYS A 191 -9.25 5.04 14.78
CA CYS A 191 -7.93 4.92 14.15
C CYS A 191 -6.81 5.05 15.18
N GLY A 192 -6.88 6.07 16.05
CA GLY A 192 -5.92 6.27 17.13
C GLY A 192 -5.86 5.08 18.09
N GLU A 193 -7.02 4.59 18.54
CA GLU A 193 -7.13 3.42 19.43
C GLU A 193 -6.54 2.15 18.81
N ILE A 194 -6.73 1.94 17.50
CA ILE A 194 -6.16 0.79 16.76
C ILE A 194 -4.64 0.91 16.62
N LEU A 195 -4.13 2.11 16.33
CA LEU A 195 -2.73 2.31 15.96
C LEU A 195 -1.81 2.60 17.15
N GLU A 196 -2.32 3.18 18.25
CA GLU A 196 -1.51 3.51 19.43
C GLU A 196 -0.68 2.32 19.96
N PRO A 197 -1.22 1.09 20.09
CA PRO A 197 -0.43 -0.07 20.50
C PRO A 197 0.70 -0.43 19.53
N THR A 198 0.57 -0.09 18.25
CA THR A 198 1.57 -0.42 17.22
C THR A 198 2.81 0.48 17.31
N PHE A 199 2.66 1.73 17.77
CA PHE A 199 3.77 2.67 17.94
C PHE A 199 4.53 2.47 19.26
N CYS A 200 3.86 1.93 20.27
CA CYS A 200 4.45 1.72 21.58
C CYS A 200 4.07 0.33 22.10
N PRO A 201 4.85 -0.72 21.79
CA PRO A 201 4.58 -2.08 22.28
C PRO A 201 4.51 -2.17 23.82
N ALA A 202 5.20 -1.25 24.51
CA ALA A 202 5.18 -1.11 25.97
C ALA A 202 3.91 -0.43 26.52
N ALA A 203 3.02 0.11 25.68
CA ALA A 203 1.76 0.74 26.10
C ALA A 203 0.60 -0.25 26.29
N THR A 204 0.82 -1.55 26.07
CA THR A 204 -0.14 -2.58 26.51
C THR A 204 -0.25 -2.55 28.04
N PRO A 205 -1.38 -2.97 28.65
CA PRO A 205 -1.50 -3.07 30.11
C PRO A 205 -0.38 -3.93 30.75
N SER A 206 0.14 -4.89 29.99
CA SER A 206 1.32 -5.70 30.35
C SER A 206 2.63 -4.90 30.32
N GLY A 207 2.82 -4.04 29.31
CA GLY A 207 4.00 -3.19 29.16
C GLY A 207 4.07 -2.04 30.19
N TYR A 208 2.93 -1.46 30.59
CA TYR A 208 2.87 -0.50 31.70
C TYR A 208 3.34 -1.12 33.02
N ARG A 209 2.99 -2.39 33.27
CA ARG A 209 3.44 -3.14 34.45
C ARG A 209 4.95 -3.40 34.40
N ALA A 210 5.48 -3.77 33.24
CA ALA A 210 6.92 -3.98 33.06
C ALA A 210 7.76 -2.70 33.21
N LEU A 211 7.25 -1.54 32.76
CA LEU A 211 7.89 -0.25 32.97
C LEU A 211 7.83 0.22 34.42
N HIS A 212 6.71 -0.03 35.11
CA HIS A 212 6.57 0.27 36.53
C HIS A 212 7.52 -0.57 37.39
N ASP A 213 7.64 -1.87 37.10
CA ASP A 213 8.49 -2.79 37.86
C ASP A 213 10.00 -2.60 37.57
N SER A 214 10.36 -1.91 36.47
CA SER A 214 11.75 -1.56 36.14
C SER A 214 12.19 -0.20 36.70
N LEU A 215 11.26 0.56 37.27
CA LEU A 215 11.48 1.87 37.89
C LEU A 215 11.42 1.82 39.43
N LEU A 216 11.30 0.61 40.01
CA LEU A 216 11.39 0.29 41.43
C LEU A 216 12.58 -0.65 41.68
#